data_AF-A0A7X8MBJ5-F1
#
_entry.id   AF-A0A7X8MBJ5-F1
#
_cell.length_a   1.000
_cell.length_b   1.000
_cell.length_c   1.000
_cell.angle_alpha   90.00
_cell.angle_beta   90.00
_cell.angle_gamma   90.00
#
_symmetry.space_group_name_H-M   'P 1'
#
loop_
_entity.id
_entity.type
_entity.pdbx_description
1 polymer ?
#
loop_
_entity_poly.entity_id
_entity_poly.type
_entity_poly.pdbx_seq_one_letter_code
_entity_poly.pdbx_strand_id
1 'polypeptide(L)' 'MNKIFHKSKNKKEAEDWDILQQISMTADERLAIADELKKRVYGADAPDVRDARCYDR' A
#
# COMPACT_ATOMS: atom_id res chain seq x y z
N MET A 1 -4.62 12.14 8.06
CA MET A 1 -3.47 11.93 7.15
C MET A 1 -3.25 13.19 6.33
N ASN A 2 -2.16 13.92 6.58
CA ASN A 2 -1.80 15.08 5.77
C ASN A 2 -1.37 14.58 4.39
N LYS A 3 -2.04 15.06 3.32
CA LYS A 3 -1.77 14.60 1.96
C LYS A 3 -0.54 15.34 1.42
N ILE A 4 0.63 14.72 1.51
CA ILE A 4 1.81 15.15 0.76
C ILE A 4 1.68 14.55 -0.64
N PHE A 5 1.54 15.41 -1.65
CA PHE A 5 1.44 14.98 -3.05
C PHE A 5 2.67 15.45 -3.82
N HIS A 6 3.26 14.53 -4.59
CA HIS A 6 4.38 14.80 -5.50
C HIS A 6 3.94 14.43 -6.92
N LYS A 7 4.07 15.39 -7.85
CA LYS A 7 3.73 15.18 -9.26
C LYS A 7 4.99 14.92 -10.07
N SER A 8 5.29 13.65 -10.30
CA SER A 8 6.43 13.24 -11.11
C SER A 8 6.22 13.58 -12.59
N LYS A 9 7.29 13.98 -13.28
CA LYS A 9 7.31 14.35 -14.70
C LYS A 9 7.71 13.19 -15.61
N ASN A 10 8.28 12.13 -15.05
CA ASN A 10 8.70 10.94 -15.78
C ASN A 10 8.63 9.68 -14.87
N LYS A 11 8.78 8.50 -15.49
CA LYS A 11 8.69 7.21 -14.79
C LYS A 11 9.76 7.04 -13.72
N LYS A 12 11.00 7.47 -14.00
CA LYS A 12 12.12 7.35 -13.07
C LYS A 12 11.88 8.17 -11.81
N GLU A 13 11.40 9.40 -11.95
CA GLU A 13 11.06 10.27 -10.82
C GLU A 13 9.93 9.68 -9.97
N ALA A 14 8.95 9.02 -10.59
CA ALA A 14 7.89 8.34 -9.86
C ALA A 14 8.41 7.16 -9.03
N GLU A 15 9.32 6.36 -9.61
CA GLU A 15 9.97 5.24 -8.93
C GLU A 15 10.87 5.72 -7.78
N ASP A 16 11.72 6.72 -8.03
CA ASP A 16 12.60 7.30 -7.02
C ASP A 16 11.77 7.87 -5.84
N TRP A 17 10.63 8.52 -6.13
CA TRP A 17 9.73 9.04 -5.09
C TRP A 17 9.01 7.94 -4.28
N ASP A 18 8.61 6.84 -4.93
CA ASP A 18 8.01 5.69 -4.23
C ASP A 18 9.02 5.05 -3.26
N ILE A 19 10.26 4.83 -3.72
CA ILE A 19 11.35 4.29 -2.89
C ILE A 19 11.58 5.19 -1.66
N LEU A 20 11.67 6.50 -1.86
CA LEU A 20 11.87 7.46 -0.76
C LEU A 20 10.72 7.41 0.25
N GLN A 21 9.47 7.30 -0.21
CA GLN A 21 8.33 7.13 0.70
C GLN A 21 8.47 5.85 1.53
N GLN A 22 8.78 4.71 0.92
CA GLN A 22 8.88 3.43 1.64
C GLN A 22 10.00 3.44 2.69
N ILE A 23 11.14 4.06 2.37
CA ILE A 23 12.29 4.20 3.29
C ILE A 23 11.99 5.16 4.43
N SER A 24 11.21 6.22 4.18
CA SER A 24 10.86 7.21 5.20
C SER A 24 9.88 6.71 6.26
N MET A 25 9.23 5.57 6.02
CA MET A 25 8.23 4.98 6.91
C MET A 25 8.79 3.82 7.73
N THR A 26 8.28 3.67 8.94
CA THR A 26 8.48 2.47 9.76
C THR A 26 7.70 1.27 9.20
N ALA A 27 8.03 0.07 9.68
CA ALA A 27 7.30 -1.13 9.29
C ALA A 27 5.80 -1.06 9.66
N ASP A 28 5.49 -0.55 10.85
CA ASP A 28 4.11 -0.43 11.33
C ASP A 28 3.30 0.56 10.49
N GLU A 29 3.89 1.70 10.11
CA GLU A 29 3.23 2.66 9.22
C GLU A 29 2.95 2.08 7.85
N ARG A 30 3.90 1.31 7.27
CA ARG A 30 3.67 0.61 6.00
C ARG A 30 2.54 -0.40 6.10
N LEU A 31 2.47 -1.16 7.19
CA LEU A 31 1.39 -2.12 7.43
C LEU A 31 0.03 -1.43 7.59
N ALA A 32 -0.02 -0.32 8.33
CA ALA A 32 -1.24 0.47 8.50
C ALA A 32 -1.74 1.04 7.16
N ILE A 33 -0.84 1.55 6.31
CA ILE A 33 -1.20 2.03 4.97
C ILE A 33 -1.69 0.88 4.09
N ALA A 34 -1.01 -0.26 4.10
CA ALA A 34 -1.43 -1.44 3.33
C ALA A 34 -2.83 -1.92 3.75
N ASP A 35 -3.13 -1.94 5.05
CA ASP A 35 -4.46 -2.26 5.57
C ASP A 35 -5.52 -1.24 5.13
N GLU A 36 -5.22 0.06 5.21
CA GLU A 36 -6.16 1.09 4.75
C GLU A 36 -6.42 1.01 3.24
N LEU A 37 -5.39 0.74 2.43
CA LEU A 37 -5.52 0.51 0.99
C LEU A 37 -6.35 -0.74 0.69
N LYS A 38 -6.09 -1.85 1.42
CA LYS A 38 -6.88 -3.08 1.31
C LYS A 38 -8.37 -2.81 1.58
N LYS A 39 -8.67 -2.11 2.69
CA LYS A 39 -10.04 -1.75 3.08
C LYS A 39 -10.73 -0.88 2.04
N ARG A 40 -10.02 0.06 1.43
CA ARG A 40 -10.57 0.93 0.36
C ARG A 40 -10.93 0.17 -0.91
N VAL A 41 -10.11 -0.81 -1.30
CA VAL A 41 -10.30 -1.55 -2.56
C VAL A 41 -11.26 -2.72 -2.39
N TYR A 42 -11.14 -3.48 -1.31
CA TYR A 42 -11.86 -4.74 -1.11
C TYR A 42 -12.95 -4.68 -0.03
N GLY A 43 -13.04 -3.58 0.71
CA GLY A 43 -13.94 -3.46 1.87
C GLY A 43 -13.28 -3.94 3.17
N ALA A 44 -13.94 -3.65 4.30
CA ALA A 44 -13.43 -3.96 5.63
C ALA A 44 -13.39 -5.47 5.93
N ASP A 45 -14.32 -6.22 5.37
CA ASP A 45 -14.50 -7.66 5.63
C ASP A 45 -13.91 -8.54 4.53
N ALA A 46 -12.93 -8.02 3.79
CA ALA A 46 -12.26 -8.77 2.73
C ALA A 46 -11.48 -9.95 3.34
N PRO A 47 -11.81 -11.21 2.99
CA PRO A 47 -11.14 -12.38 3.54
C PRO A 47 -9.63 -12.31 3.27
N ASP A 48 -8.83 -12.85 4.19
CA ASP A 48 -7.42 -13.03 3.89
C ASP A 48 -7.28 -13.96 2.69
N VAL A 49 -6.30 -13.71 1.83
CA VAL A 49 -6.02 -14.54 0.65
C VAL A 49 -5.68 -15.97 1.08
N ARG A 50 -5.08 -16.15 2.26
CA ARG A 50 -4.78 -17.46 2.85
C ARG A 50 -6.03 -18.20 3.31
N ASP A 51 -7.09 -17.49 3.65
CA ASP A 51 -8.38 -18.04 4.11
C ASP A 51 -9.38 -18.18 2.94
N ALA A 52 -9.05 -17.67 1.76
CA ALA A 52 -9.89 -17.78 0.59
C ALA A 52 -9.85 -19.23 0.05
N ARG A 53 -11.02 -19.78 -0.27
CA ARG A 53 -11.21 -21.16 -0.79
C ARG A 53 -10.38 -21.53 -2.03
N CYS A 54 -9.74 -20.56 -2.67
CA CYS A 54 -8.85 -20.79 -3.82
C CYS A 54 -7.38 -21.04 -3.43
N TYR A 55 -7.02 -20.95 -2.15
CA TYR A 55 -5.70 -21.27 -1.62
C TYR A 55 -5.62 -22.71 -1.07
N ASP A 56 -6.58 -23.57 -1.40
CA ASP A 56 -6.43 -25.03 -1.23
C ASP A 56 -5.49 -25.53 -2.34
N ARG A 57 -4.24 -25.80 -1.95
CA ARG A 57 -3.19 -26.33 -2.82
C ARG A 57 -3.21 -27.86 -2.83
#